data_AF-A0A3E3E391-F1
#
_entry.id   AF-A0A3E3E391-F1
#
_cell.length_a   1.000
_cell.length_b   1.000
_cell.length_c   1.000
_cell.angle_alpha   90.00
_cell.angle_beta   90.00
_cell.angle_gamma   90.00
#
_symmetry.space_group_name_H-M   'P 1'
#
loop_
_entity.id
_entity.type
_entity.pdbx_description
1 polymer ?
#
loop_
_entity_poly.entity_id
_entity_poly.type
_entity_poly.pdbx_seq_one_letter_code
_entity_poly.pdbx_strand_id
1 'polypeptide(L)'
;MKSERTTHKKIIVISIIVLSLIISFFIIQYKTPDVFIDTSDVATEHIIDANKVPLSSKPKVKTVVKKKVKVQKMKKPAKKTTKKVTSKTKKYATKSISYNKQTKKNTTVKTTVKTQTKKKSKKKTITTTTKTTVVTTVTTLTSYTGNINTSVPKASSRLRSMFKSKGYKIKYDSKVSYAGKFDPGRKEIVLKRDSTVAYHEFGHFVAFMGGRADVSGEFKDIYNSEKSKYNYSNKAYATQSSSEYFAESYKNYVLEGSKLKKERPQTYSYMSKVLGRI
;
A
#
# COMPACT_ATOMS: atom_id res chain seq x y z
N MET A 1 28.99 -12.46 -38.00
CA MET A 1 27.97 -13.25 -37.26
C MET A 1 28.28 -13.11 -35.78
N LYS A 2 27.73 -12.11 -35.06
CA LYS A 2 26.43 -12.04 -34.35
C LYS A 2 26.37 -12.90 -33.07
N SER A 3 25.83 -12.27 -32.00
CA SER A 3 25.40 -12.78 -30.68
C SER A 3 26.45 -12.61 -29.57
N GLU A 4 26.47 -11.58 -28.72
CA GLU A 4 25.46 -10.93 -27.84
C GLU A 4 24.99 -11.77 -26.62
N ARG A 5 25.18 -11.16 -25.41
CA ARG A 5 24.51 -11.38 -24.10
C ARG A 5 24.92 -12.61 -23.27
N THR A 6 25.01 -12.57 -21.93
CA THR A 6 24.25 -11.76 -20.94
C THR A 6 24.93 -11.74 -19.56
N THR A 7 25.05 -10.56 -18.95
CA THR A 7 25.34 -10.34 -17.52
C THR A 7 24.04 -10.26 -16.72
N HIS A 8 23.75 -11.25 -15.89
CA HIS A 8 22.66 -11.22 -14.91
C HIS A 8 23.19 -11.49 -13.51
N LYS A 9 23.53 -10.43 -12.77
CA LYS A 9 23.58 -10.38 -11.30
C LYS A 9 23.65 -8.90 -10.90
N LYS A 10 22.79 -8.48 -9.95
CA LYS A 10 22.50 -7.09 -9.48
C LYS A 10 21.19 -6.48 -10.02
N ILE A 11 20.08 -7.22 -9.89
CA ILE A 11 18.74 -6.63 -9.80
C ILE A 11 18.17 -7.14 -8.48
N ILE A 12 18.30 -6.35 -7.42
CA ILE A 12 17.51 -6.31 -6.18
C ILE A 12 18.23 -5.25 -5.32
N VAL A 13 17.46 -4.36 -4.68
CA VAL A 13 17.89 -3.22 -3.82
C VAL A 13 18.20 -1.85 -4.49
N ILE A 14 17.40 -1.40 -5.49
CA ILE A 14 17.35 0.04 -5.86
C ILE A 14 15.90 0.60 -5.87
N SER A 15 14.90 -0.18 -5.42
CA SER A 15 13.49 0.24 -5.51
C SER A 15 12.97 1.08 -4.33
N ILE A 16 13.81 1.48 -3.36
CA ILE A 16 13.38 2.25 -2.17
C ILE A 16 13.98 3.67 -2.12
N ILE A 17 14.97 4.00 -2.95
CA ILE A 17 15.72 5.27 -2.84
C ILE A 17 15.08 6.46 -3.60
N VAL A 18 14.04 6.24 -4.41
CA VAL A 18 13.44 7.33 -5.21
C VAL A 18 12.36 8.13 -4.46
N LEU A 19 11.91 7.69 -3.28
CA LEU A 19 10.92 8.41 -2.49
C LEU A 19 11.52 9.33 -1.41
N SER A 20 12.81 9.20 -1.10
CA SER A 20 13.49 9.93 -0.02
C SER A 20 14.07 11.30 -0.40
N LEU A 21 13.88 11.78 -1.63
CA LEU A 21 14.43 13.09 -2.06
C LEU A 21 13.52 14.30 -1.78
N ILE A 22 12.42 14.13 -1.04
CA ILE A 22 11.43 15.22 -0.87
C ILE A 22 11.32 15.72 0.59
N ILE A 23 11.94 15.05 1.58
CA ILE A 23 11.88 15.53 2.97
C ILE A 23 13.30 15.49 3.56
N SER A 24 13.78 16.68 3.96
CA SER A 24 14.98 16.97 4.76
C SER A 24 16.37 16.60 4.20
N PHE A 25 17.21 17.60 3.90
CA PHE A 25 18.47 17.81 4.65
C PHE A 25 19.05 19.20 4.36
N PHE A 26 19.22 19.96 5.44
CA PHE A 26 19.85 21.26 5.57
C PHE A 26 21.37 21.04 5.76
N ILE A 27 22.17 22.08 5.49
CA ILE A 27 23.60 22.27 5.85
C ILE A 27 24.63 21.51 4.99
N ILE A 28 25.40 22.25 4.17
CA ILE A 28 26.84 22.53 4.38
C ILE A 28 27.23 23.70 3.47
N GLN A 29 27.70 24.76 4.13
CA GLN A 29 28.39 25.94 3.60
C GLN A 29 29.85 25.60 3.30
N TYR A 30 30.40 26.07 2.17
CA TYR A 30 31.79 26.56 2.05
C TYR A 30 31.94 27.54 0.85
N LYS A 31 32.53 28.72 1.15
CA LYS A 31 32.99 29.88 0.33
C LYS A 31 33.78 29.49 -0.94
N THR A 32 33.92 30.20 -2.08
CA THR A 32 33.45 31.43 -2.81
C THR A 32 34.08 31.32 -4.25
N PRO A 33 33.86 32.19 -5.29
CA PRO A 33 33.21 33.50 -5.32
C PRO A 33 32.02 33.64 -6.28
N ASP A 34 31.16 34.59 -5.92
CA ASP A 34 30.08 35.23 -6.67
C ASP A 34 29.03 34.31 -7.30
N VAL A 35 28.35 33.55 -6.44
CA VAL A 35 27.05 32.93 -6.77
C VAL A 35 25.96 33.80 -6.16
N PHE A 36 25.40 34.72 -6.94
CA PHE A 36 24.13 35.35 -6.58
C PHE A 36 23.02 34.29 -6.75
N ILE A 37 22.52 33.76 -5.64
CA ILE A 37 21.35 32.87 -5.59
C ILE A 37 20.13 33.78 -5.50
N ASP A 38 19.53 34.10 -6.64
CA ASP A 38 18.19 34.68 -6.67
C ASP A 38 17.16 33.54 -6.61
N THR A 39 16.65 33.27 -5.40
CA THR A 39 15.49 32.40 -5.15
C THR A 39 14.21 33.22 -5.21
N SER A 40 13.89 33.75 -6.39
CA SER A 40 12.56 34.29 -6.67
C SER A 40 11.73 33.30 -7.50
N ASP A 41 10.45 33.21 -7.13
CA ASP A 41 9.32 32.51 -7.76
C ASP A 41 9.12 31.01 -7.44
N VAL A 42 8.68 30.76 -6.21
CA VAL A 42 7.84 29.59 -5.88
C VAL A 42 6.39 29.93 -6.25
N ALA A 43 6.00 29.69 -7.51
CA ALA A 43 4.58 29.71 -7.88
C ALA A 43 3.93 28.39 -7.45
N THR A 44 3.17 28.42 -6.36
CA THR A 44 2.26 27.36 -5.91
C THR A 44 0.82 27.84 -6.03
N GLU A 45 0.10 27.37 -7.05
CA GLU A 45 -1.36 27.47 -7.16
C GLU A 45 -1.89 26.14 -7.75
N HIS A 46 -3.05 25.57 -7.39
CA HIS A 46 -4.10 25.92 -6.44
C HIS A 46 -4.65 24.61 -5.82
N ILE A 47 -5.09 24.69 -4.56
CA ILE A 47 -5.75 23.62 -3.79
C ILE A 47 -7.21 23.52 -4.24
N ILE A 48 -7.71 22.31 -4.52
CA ILE A 48 -9.16 22.06 -4.61
C ILE A 48 -9.51 20.87 -3.69
N ASP A 49 -10.25 21.25 -2.66
CA ASP A 49 -11.25 20.57 -1.82
C ASP A 49 -11.09 19.06 -1.52
N ALA A 50 -11.08 18.75 -0.22
CA ALA A 50 -10.91 17.42 0.34
C ALA A 50 -12.21 16.62 0.51
N ASN A 51 -13.40 17.21 0.33
CA ASN A 51 -14.65 16.54 0.68
C ASN A 51 -15.71 16.52 -0.45
N LYS A 52 -15.43 15.85 -1.58
CA LYS A 52 -16.49 15.23 -2.41
C LYS A 52 -16.00 13.93 -3.05
N VAL A 53 -16.61 12.80 -2.67
CA VAL A 53 -16.57 11.54 -3.44
C VAL A 53 -17.68 11.62 -4.49
N PRO A 54 -17.40 11.41 -5.79
CA PRO A 54 -17.85 10.16 -6.43
C PRO A 54 -16.92 9.62 -7.54
N LEU A 55 -17.34 8.48 -8.11
CA LEU A 55 -16.78 7.67 -9.21
C LEU A 55 -15.66 8.33 -10.05
N SER A 56 -14.50 7.68 -10.11
CA SER A 56 -13.32 8.11 -10.89
C SER A 56 -12.89 9.55 -10.62
N SER A 57 -12.22 9.80 -9.49
CA SER A 57 -11.67 11.12 -9.18
C SER A 57 -10.83 11.65 -10.35
N LYS A 58 -11.22 12.81 -10.89
CA LYS A 58 -10.50 13.55 -11.92
C LYS A 58 -9.00 13.61 -11.56
N PRO A 59 -8.07 13.42 -12.51
CA PRO A 59 -6.64 13.37 -12.18
C PRO A 59 -6.18 14.65 -11.49
N LYS A 60 -5.54 14.53 -10.32
CA LYS A 60 -4.93 15.66 -9.62
C LYS A 60 -3.57 15.95 -10.25
N VAL A 61 -3.38 17.16 -10.77
CA VAL A 61 -2.13 17.58 -11.42
C VAL A 61 -1.40 18.56 -10.51
N LYS A 62 -0.14 18.23 -10.15
CA LYS A 62 0.75 19.13 -9.42
C LYS A 62 1.95 19.47 -10.31
N THR A 63 2.24 20.75 -10.46
CA THR A 63 3.40 21.21 -11.24
C THR A 63 4.32 22.02 -10.33
N VAL A 64 5.62 21.75 -10.41
CA VAL A 64 6.67 22.47 -9.68
C VAL A 64 7.70 22.94 -10.69
N VAL A 65 8.09 24.21 -10.60
CA VAL A 65 9.12 24.80 -11.45
C VAL A 65 10.28 25.25 -10.57
N LYS A 66 11.51 24.89 -10.94
CA LYS A 66 12.73 25.37 -10.30
C LYS A 66 13.62 26.02 -11.34
N LYS A 67 14.17 27.18 -11.01
CA LYS A 67 15.07 27.95 -11.88
C LYS A 67 16.42 28.11 -11.17
N LYS A 68 17.51 27.88 -11.90
CA LYS A 68 18.88 28.09 -11.44
C LYS A 68 19.65 28.88 -12.49
N VAL A 69 20.30 29.96 -12.07
CA VAL A 69 21.14 30.79 -12.94
C VAL A 69 22.59 30.64 -12.51
N LYS A 70 23.50 30.42 -13.46
CA LYS A 70 24.95 30.41 -13.23
C LYS A 70 25.63 31.30 -14.24
N VAL A 71 26.48 32.20 -13.77
CA VAL A 71 27.35 33.00 -14.63
C VAL A 71 28.75 32.38 -14.61
N GLN A 72 29.33 32.15 -15.78
CA GLN A 72 30.68 31.64 -15.95
C GLN A 72 31.56 32.69 -16.63
N LYS A 73 32.78 32.88 -16.12
CA LYS A 73 33.78 33.76 -16.72
C LYS A 73 34.56 32.98 -17.78
N MET A 74 34.68 33.52 -18.99
CA MET A 74 35.39 32.92 -20.11
C MET A 74 36.81 33.48 -20.23
N LYS A 75 37.74 32.65 -20.69
CA LYS A 75 39.16 33.04 -20.89
C LYS A 75 39.33 34.18 -21.91
N LYS A 76 38.51 34.19 -22.98
CA LYS A 76 38.50 35.25 -24.01
C LYS A 76 37.09 35.84 -24.17
N PRO A 77 36.93 37.12 -24.57
CA PRO A 77 35.62 37.72 -24.84
C PRO A 77 34.86 36.98 -25.95
N ALA A 78 33.52 36.93 -25.84
CA ALA A 78 32.70 36.31 -26.88
C ALA A 78 32.76 37.11 -28.18
N LYS A 79 33.10 36.44 -29.30
CA LYS A 79 33.18 37.07 -30.63
C LYS A 79 31.83 37.55 -31.17
N LYS A 80 30.73 36.92 -30.72
CA LYS A 80 29.35 37.26 -31.11
C LYS A 80 28.37 37.04 -29.95
N THR A 81 27.22 37.72 -30.03
CA THR A 81 26.09 37.48 -29.13
C THR A 81 25.43 36.17 -29.54
N THR A 82 25.22 35.24 -28.60
CA THR A 82 24.56 33.96 -28.89
C THR A 82 23.52 33.63 -27.84
N LYS A 83 22.44 32.97 -28.27
CA LYS A 83 21.43 32.37 -27.41
C LYS A 83 21.23 30.92 -27.87
N LYS A 84 21.54 29.95 -27.03
CA LYS A 84 21.32 28.52 -27.31
C LYS A 84 20.34 27.96 -26.28
N VAL A 85 19.37 27.19 -26.74
CA VAL A 85 18.38 26.51 -25.89
C VAL A 85 18.46 25.01 -26.15
N THR A 86 18.49 24.21 -25.09
CA THR A 86 18.41 22.75 -25.17
C THR A 86 17.41 22.26 -24.15
N SER A 87 16.71 21.15 -24.43
CA SER A 87 15.74 20.57 -23.50
C SER A 87 15.84 19.05 -23.45
N LYS A 88 15.57 18.47 -22.28
CA LYS A 88 15.48 17.02 -22.05
C LYS A 88 14.24 16.73 -21.23
N THR A 89 13.60 15.59 -21.49
CA THR A 89 12.40 15.13 -20.80
C THR A 89 12.60 13.72 -20.26
N LYS A 90 12.20 13.48 -19.00
CA LYS A 90 12.14 12.16 -18.38
C LYS A 90 10.73 11.87 -17.86
N LYS A 91 10.28 10.62 -17.96
CA LYS A 91 8.96 10.17 -17.51
C LYS A 91 9.10 9.00 -16.54
N TYR A 92 8.27 8.98 -15.50
CA TYR A 92 8.23 7.94 -14.46
C TYR A 92 6.77 7.59 -14.15
N ALA A 93 6.52 6.34 -13.79
CA ALA A 93 5.21 5.86 -13.37
C ALA A 93 5.32 5.00 -12.11
N THR A 94 4.42 5.18 -11.14
CA THR A 94 4.31 4.33 -9.95
C THR A 94 2.87 3.95 -9.68
N LYS A 95 2.67 2.78 -9.06
CA LYS A 95 1.36 2.22 -8.72
C LYS A 95 1.39 1.73 -7.27
N SER A 96 0.39 2.11 -6.49
CA SER A 96 0.17 1.57 -5.15
C SER A 96 -1.30 1.23 -4.93
N ILE A 97 -1.55 0.27 -4.05
CA ILE A 97 -2.90 -0.12 -3.61
C ILE A 97 -2.94 0.02 -2.10
N SER A 98 -3.92 0.75 -1.60
CA SER A 98 -4.19 0.91 -0.17
C SER A 98 -5.70 0.95 0.00
N TYR A 99 -6.26 0.09 0.87
CA TYR A 99 -7.69 0.02 1.23
C TYR A 99 -8.64 0.40 0.09
N ASN A 100 -9.00 -0.57 -0.75
CA ASN A 100 -9.82 -0.46 -1.97
C ASN A 100 -9.47 0.67 -2.96
N LYS A 101 -8.38 1.41 -2.78
CA LYS A 101 -7.96 2.51 -3.65
C LYS A 101 -6.65 2.17 -4.31
N GLN A 102 -6.63 2.31 -5.63
CA GLN A 102 -5.43 2.24 -6.44
C GLN A 102 -5.00 3.65 -6.79
N THR A 103 -3.77 4.02 -6.43
CA THR A 103 -3.18 5.30 -6.81
C THR A 103 -2.13 5.07 -7.88
N LYS A 104 -2.28 5.72 -9.03
CA LYS A 104 -1.28 5.80 -10.10
C LYS A 104 -0.68 7.20 -10.12
N LYS A 105 0.65 7.31 -10.11
CA LYS A 105 1.35 8.60 -10.24
C LYS A 105 2.23 8.58 -11.47
N ASN A 106 2.00 9.51 -12.39
CA ASN A 106 2.82 9.74 -13.57
C ASN A 106 3.59 11.05 -13.41
N THR A 107 4.91 10.98 -13.39
CA THR A 107 5.78 12.15 -13.21
C THR A 107 6.54 12.43 -14.49
N THR A 108 6.46 13.67 -14.98
CA THR A 108 7.23 14.17 -16.13
C THR A 108 8.15 15.28 -15.66
N VAL A 109 9.45 15.15 -15.92
CA VAL A 109 10.47 16.15 -15.61
C VAL A 109 11.03 16.69 -16.91
N LYS A 110 10.79 17.97 -17.21
CA LYS A 110 11.35 18.69 -18.35
C LYS A 110 12.41 19.67 -17.87
N THR A 111 13.64 19.48 -18.30
CA THR A 111 14.75 20.39 -18.00
C THR A 111 15.15 21.14 -19.26
N THR A 112 15.13 22.47 -19.19
CA THR A 112 15.50 23.38 -20.26
C THR A 112 16.73 24.16 -19.82
N VAL A 113 17.78 24.17 -20.63
CA VAL A 113 18.99 24.95 -20.40
C VAL A 113 19.11 26.01 -21.48
N LYS A 114 19.06 27.29 -21.07
CA LYS A 114 19.32 28.46 -21.91
C LYS A 114 20.73 28.97 -21.62
N THR A 115 21.55 29.07 -22.65
CA THR A 115 22.91 29.62 -22.57
C THR A 115 22.98 30.89 -23.39
N GLN A 116 23.51 31.96 -22.80
CA GLN A 116 23.61 33.27 -23.45
C GLN A 116 25.02 33.86 -23.29
N THR A 117 25.50 34.48 -24.36
CA THR A 117 26.73 35.29 -24.37
C THR A 117 26.45 36.62 -25.06
N LYS A 118 27.06 37.71 -24.60
CA LYS A 118 27.02 39.03 -25.26
C LYS A 118 28.35 39.29 -25.96
N LYS A 119 28.32 39.81 -27.19
CA LYS A 119 29.54 40.20 -27.94
C LYS A 119 30.45 41.08 -27.06
N LYS A 120 31.77 40.84 -27.12
CA LYS A 120 32.81 41.51 -26.31
C LYS A 120 32.74 41.26 -24.79
N SER A 121 31.77 40.50 -24.27
CA SER A 121 31.71 40.13 -22.85
C SER A 121 32.51 38.86 -22.56
N LYS A 122 33.19 38.83 -21.41
CA LYS A 122 33.79 37.60 -20.84
C LYS A 122 32.80 36.81 -19.98
N LYS A 123 31.52 37.21 -19.89
CA LYS A 123 30.48 36.52 -19.10
C LYS A 123 29.60 35.64 -19.99
N LYS A 124 29.39 34.40 -19.56
CA LYS A 124 28.45 33.43 -20.14
C LYS A 124 27.39 33.09 -19.10
N THR A 125 26.14 33.37 -19.39
CA THR A 125 25.02 33.09 -18.49
C THR A 125 24.35 31.78 -18.89
N ILE A 126 24.16 30.90 -17.91
CA ILE A 126 23.51 29.60 -18.08
C ILE A 126 22.30 29.57 -17.14
N THR A 127 21.11 29.59 -17.71
CA THR A 127 19.83 29.47 -16.98
C THR A 127 19.31 28.06 -17.19
N THR A 128 19.16 27.30 -16.11
CA THR A 128 18.54 25.98 -16.09
C THR A 128 17.17 26.08 -15.45
N THR A 129 16.13 25.67 -16.17
CA THR A 129 14.76 25.59 -15.68
C THR A 129 14.31 24.14 -15.70
N THR A 130 13.94 23.60 -14.54
CA THR A 130 13.38 22.26 -14.41
C THR A 130 11.91 22.39 -14.03
N LYS A 131 11.03 21.88 -14.90
CA LYS A 131 9.59 21.78 -14.67
C LYS A 131 9.24 20.32 -14.41
N THR A 132 8.71 20.03 -13.24
CA THR A 132 8.24 18.70 -12.83
C THR A 132 6.73 18.74 -12.73
N THR A 133 6.05 17.90 -13.51
CA THR A 133 4.59 17.73 -13.47
C THR A 133 4.28 16.32 -12.99
N VAL A 134 3.48 16.20 -11.95
CA VAL A 134 3.00 14.94 -11.37
C VAL A 134 1.50 14.87 -11.58
N VAL A 135 1.03 13.85 -12.28
CA VAL A 135 -0.39 13.54 -12.45
C VAL A 135 -0.73 12.34 -11.57
N THR A 136 -1.66 12.52 -10.64
CA THR A 136 -2.12 11.47 -9.73
C THR A 136 -3.55 11.07 -10.09
N THR A 137 -3.76 9.80 -10.36
CA THR A 137 -5.09 9.22 -10.61
C THR A 137 -5.39 8.23 -9.49
N VAL A 138 -6.55 8.37 -8.86
CA VAL A 138 -7.04 7.42 -7.86
C VAL A 138 -8.25 6.69 -8.44
N THR A 139 -8.23 5.37 -8.37
CA THR A 139 -9.30 4.50 -8.85
C THR A 139 -9.76 3.62 -7.69
N THR A 140 -11.06 3.58 -7.43
CA THR A 140 -11.64 2.62 -6.49
C THR A 140 -11.66 1.24 -7.16
N LEU A 141 -11.05 0.26 -6.52
CA LEU A 141 -11.04 -1.12 -6.95
C LEU A 141 -12.25 -1.85 -6.40
N THR A 142 -12.86 -2.67 -7.24
CA THR A 142 -13.89 -3.64 -6.82
C THR A 142 -13.26 -4.88 -6.18
N SER A 143 -12.03 -5.23 -6.57
CA SER A 143 -11.29 -6.34 -5.95
C SER A 143 -9.83 -5.99 -5.70
N TYR A 144 -9.27 -6.41 -4.57
CA TYR A 144 -7.86 -6.20 -4.20
C TYR A 144 -7.36 -7.22 -3.17
N THR A 145 -6.04 -7.38 -3.04
CA THR A 145 -5.43 -8.23 -2.01
C THR A 145 -5.31 -7.46 -0.69
N GLY A 146 -5.81 -8.05 0.38
CA GLY A 146 -5.76 -7.51 1.73
C GLY A 146 -4.51 -7.92 2.51
N ASN A 147 -4.39 -7.41 3.73
CA ASN A 147 -3.34 -7.78 4.66
C ASN A 147 -3.95 -8.44 5.91
N ILE A 148 -3.54 -9.67 6.21
CA ILE A 148 -4.07 -10.41 7.37
C ILE A 148 -3.87 -9.66 8.70
N ASN A 149 -2.81 -8.87 8.83
CA ASN A 149 -2.54 -8.09 10.03
C ASN A 149 -3.56 -6.98 10.25
N THR A 150 -4.18 -6.48 9.19
CA THR A 150 -5.21 -5.44 9.27
C THR A 150 -6.61 -6.03 9.29
N SER A 151 -6.83 -7.19 8.66
CA SER A 151 -8.14 -7.86 8.63
C SER A 151 -8.49 -8.56 9.95
N VAL A 152 -7.50 -9.15 10.65
CA VAL A 152 -7.70 -9.81 11.96
C VAL A 152 -6.63 -9.41 12.98
N PRO A 153 -6.48 -8.10 13.30
CA PRO A 153 -5.39 -7.60 14.15
C PRO A 153 -5.33 -8.25 15.54
N LYS A 154 -6.49 -8.64 16.11
CA LYS A 154 -6.58 -9.28 17.42
C LYS A 154 -6.27 -10.78 17.40
N ALA A 155 -6.18 -11.40 16.23
CA ALA A 155 -5.76 -12.79 16.12
C ALA A 155 -4.26 -12.92 16.45
N SER A 156 -3.87 -14.06 17.05
CA SER A 156 -2.50 -14.28 17.48
C SER A 156 -1.51 -14.13 16.29
N SER A 157 -0.34 -13.56 16.58
CA SER A 157 0.71 -13.36 15.57
C SER A 157 1.16 -14.69 14.96
N ARG A 158 1.22 -15.76 15.75
CA ARG A 158 1.51 -17.14 15.31
C ARG A 158 0.55 -17.61 14.22
N LEU A 159 -0.77 -17.51 14.45
CA LEU A 159 -1.77 -17.91 13.45
C LEU A 159 -1.69 -17.06 12.18
N ARG A 160 -1.54 -15.74 12.32
CA ARG A 160 -1.39 -14.84 11.16
C ARG A 160 -0.12 -15.16 10.36
N SER A 161 0.96 -15.53 11.03
CA SER A 161 2.20 -15.98 10.39
C SER A 161 2.04 -17.33 9.71
N MET A 162 1.36 -18.29 10.34
CA MET A 162 1.04 -19.58 9.74
C MET A 162 0.16 -19.44 8.49
N PHE A 163 -0.87 -18.59 8.54
CA PHE A 163 -1.71 -18.26 7.38
C PHE A 163 -0.85 -17.80 6.20
N LYS A 164 0.06 -16.85 6.43
CA LYS A 164 1.00 -16.36 5.42
C LYS A 164 1.97 -17.46 4.95
N SER A 165 2.58 -18.21 5.86
CA SER A 165 3.61 -19.21 5.52
C SER A 165 3.05 -20.38 4.72
N LYS A 166 1.79 -20.76 4.97
CA LYS A 166 1.07 -21.79 4.18
C LYS A 166 0.59 -21.27 2.81
N GLY A 167 0.80 -19.98 2.53
CA GLY A 167 0.50 -19.34 1.25
C GLY A 167 -0.91 -18.75 1.16
N TYR A 168 -1.63 -18.64 2.28
CA TYR A 168 -2.98 -18.10 2.26
C TYR A 168 -2.99 -16.57 2.09
N LYS A 169 -4.04 -16.06 1.44
CA LYS A 169 -4.22 -14.63 1.15
C LYS A 169 -5.58 -14.13 1.57
N ILE A 170 -5.65 -12.87 2.02
CA ILE A 170 -6.92 -12.14 2.12
C ILE A 170 -7.19 -11.50 0.75
N LYS A 171 -8.39 -11.67 0.23
CA LYS A 171 -8.90 -10.93 -0.92
C LYS A 171 -10.14 -10.17 -0.50
N TYR A 172 -10.26 -8.95 -1.00
CA TYR A 172 -11.50 -8.20 -0.94
C TYR A 172 -12.13 -8.18 -2.32
N ASP A 173 -13.42 -8.44 -2.41
CA ASP A 173 -14.19 -8.36 -3.65
C ASP A 173 -15.62 -7.90 -3.36
N SER A 174 -15.94 -6.65 -3.72
CA SER A 174 -17.25 -6.06 -3.43
C SER A 174 -18.40 -6.68 -4.23
N LYS A 175 -18.12 -7.50 -5.25
CA LYS A 175 -19.12 -8.09 -6.15
C LYS A 175 -19.62 -9.45 -5.69
N VAL A 176 -18.97 -10.08 -4.72
CA VAL A 176 -19.42 -11.38 -4.20
C VAL A 176 -20.75 -11.25 -3.44
N SER A 177 -21.56 -12.31 -3.50
CA SER A 177 -22.88 -12.35 -2.86
C SER A 177 -22.81 -12.58 -1.34
N TYR A 178 -21.77 -13.24 -0.88
CA TYR A 178 -21.52 -13.53 0.54
C TYR A 178 -20.72 -12.43 1.24
N ALA A 179 -20.74 -12.40 2.57
CA ALA A 179 -19.97 -11.42 3.35
C ALA A 179 -18.48 -11.83 3.47
N GLY A 180 -18.24 -13.13 3.64
CA GLY A 180 -16.94 -13.76 3.71
C GLY A 180 -17.00 -15.19 3.19
N LYS A 181 -15.85 -15.73 2.77
CA LYS A 181 -15.68 -17.15 2.45
C LYS A 181 -14.22 -17.56 2.62
N PHE A 182 -13.98 -18.54 3.47
CA PHE A 182 -12.75 -19.32 3.50
C PHE A 182 -12.76 -20.39 2.42
N ASP A 183 -11.71 -20.42 1.60
CA ASP A 183 -11.50 -21.41 0.56
C ASP A 183 -10.12 -22.06 0.74
N PRO A 184 -10.05 -23.29 1.29
CA PRO A 184 -8.80 -23.99 1.50
C PRO A 184 -8.12 -24.40 0.19
N GLY A 185 -8.90 -24.72 -0.86
CA GLY A 185 -8.37 -25.13 -2.16
C GLY A 185 -7.69 -23.99 -2.90
N ARG A 186 -8.26 -22.79 -2.81
CA ARG A 186 -7.67 -21.56 -3.38
C ARG A 186 -6.70 -20.85 -2.44
N LYS A 187 -6.52 -21.37 -1.22
CA LYS A 187 -5.73 -20.77 -0.15
C LYS A 187 -6.07 -19.30 0.06
N GLU A 188 -7.35 -18.99 0.24
CA GLU A 188 -7.76 -17.61 0.43
C GLU A 188 -8.95 -17.46 1.38
N ILE A 189 -9.04 -16.27 1.95
CA ILE A 189 -10.25 -15.74 2.55
C ILE A 189 -10.69 -14.59 1.66
N VAL A 190 -11.89 -14.70 1.10
CA VAL A 190 -12.53 -13.64 0.31
C VAL A 190 -13.51 -12.90 1.20
N LEU A 191 -13.40 -11.57 1.28
CA LEU A 191 -14.28 -10.69 2.05
C LEU A 191 -14.96 -9.69 1.12
N LYS A 192 -16.24 -9.43 1.31
CA LYS A 192 -16.93 -8.39 0.53
C LYS A 192 -16.42 -6.99 0.84
N ARG A 193 -16.10 -6.77 2.12
CA ARG A 193 -15.60 -5.52 2.70
C ARG A 193 -14.91 -5.82 4.03
N ASP A 194 -14.22 -4.83 4.57
CA ASP A 194 -13.62 -4.96 5.89
C ASP A 194 -14.71 -5.06 6.96
N SER A 195 -14.64 -6.10 7.79
CA SER A 195 -15.64 -6.41 8.81
C SER A 195 -15.17 -7.51 9.75
N THR A 196 -15.88 -7.71 10.86
CA THR A 196 -15.62 -8.79 11.80
C THR A 196 -15.87 -10.20 11.24
N VAL A 197 -16.48 -10.31 10.06
CA VAL A 197 -16.59 -11.57 9.31
C VAL A 197 -15.20 -12.15 9.01
N ALA A 198 -14.17 -11.32 8.89
CA ALA A 198 -12.79 -11.80 8.75
C ALA A 198 -12.37 -12.76 9.87
N TYR A 199 -12.81 -12.54 11.12
CA TYR A 199 -12.52 -13.45 12.23
C TYR A 199 -13.29 -14.77 12.12
N HIS A 200 -14.52 -14.73 11.60
CA HIS A 200 -15.30 -15.93 11.33
C HIS A 200 -14.59 -16.81 10.27
N GLU A 201 -14.24 -16.24 9.11
CA GLU A 201 -13.51 -16.97 8.07
C GLU A 201 -12.15 -17.48 8.55
N PHE A 202 -11.48 -16.69 9.41
CA PHE A 202 -10.23 -17.12 10.02
C PHE A 202 -10.44 -18.25 11.04
N GLY A 203 -11.63 -18.36 11.65
CA GLY A 203 -12.06 -19.50 12.45
C GLY A 203 -12.14 -20.79 11.63
N HIS A 204 -12.69 -20.75 10.42
CA HIS A 204 -12.64 -21.90 9.52
C HIS A 204 -11.20 -22.30 9.15
N PHE A 205 -10.32 -21.32 8.92
CA PHE A 205 -8.88 -21.58 8.72
C PHE A 205 -8.25 -22.26 9.95
N VAL A 206 -8.56 -21.80 11.16
CA VAL A 206 -8.08 -22.40 12.41
C VAL A 206 -8.56 -23.86 12.54
N ALA A 207 -9.83 -24.12 12.27
CA ALA A 207 -10.37 -25.48 12.31
C ALA A 207 -9.69 -26.40 11.28
N PHE A 208 -9.45 -25.88 10.07
CA PHE A 208 -8.75 -26.60 9.01
C PHE A 208 -7.30 -26.93 9.40
N MET A 209 -6.55 -25.97 9.96
CA MET A 209 -5.20 -26.21 10.48
C MET A 209 -5.17 -27.14 11.68
N GLY A 210 -6.22 -27.13 12.50
CA GLY A 210 -6.42 -28.05 13.63
C GLY A 210 -6.86 -29.46 13.23
N GLY A 211 -6.74 -29.86 11.96
CA GLY A 211 -7.10 -31.20 11.50
C GLY A 211 -8.61 -31.43 11.43
N ARG A 212 -9.37 -30.41 11.00
CA ARG A 212 -10.84 -30.44 10.96
C ARG A 212 -11.47 -30.54 12.36
N ALA A 213 -10.93 -29.74 13.29
CA ALA A 213 -11.39 -29.67 14.68
C ALA A 213 -12.90 -29.39 14.81
N ASP A 214 -13.45 -28.64 13.87
CA ASP A 214 -14.87 -28.26 13.78
C ASP A 214 -15.85 -29.41 13.53
N VAL A 215 -15.37 -30.54 13.02
CA VAL A 215 -16.21 -31.72 12.73
C VAL A 215 -15.75 -32.96 13.51
N SER A 216 -14.81 -32.80 14.44
CA SER A 216 -14.40 -33.85 15.36
C SER A 216 -15.56 -34.31 16.25
N GLY A 217 -15.54 -35.57 16.70
CA GLY A 217 -16.54 -36.10 17.64
C GLY A 217 -16.62 -35.27 18.92
N GLU A 218 -15.46 -35.02 19.55
CA GLU A 218 -15.34 -34.19 20.76
C GLU A 218 -16.00 -32.81 20.58
N PHE A 219 -15.77 -32.13 19.45
CA PHE A 219 -16.37 -30.80 19.24
C PHE A 219 -17.86 -30.87 18.93
N LYS A 220 -18.33 -31.92 18.25
CA LYS A 220 -19.78 -32.12 18.01
C LYS A 220 -20.54 -32.32 19.32
N ASP A 221 -19.96 -33.03 20.28
CA ASP A 221 -20.55 -33.22 21.60
C ASP A 221 -20.65 -31.88 22.35
N ILE A 222 -19.57 -31.09 22.33
CA ILE A 222 -19.55 -29.73 22.90
C ILE A 222 -20.58 -28.82 22.22
N TYR A 223 -20.62 -28.82 20.88
CA TYR A 223 -21.59 -28.07 20.10
C TYR A 223 -23.03 -28.42 20.50
N ASN A 224 -23.37 -29.71 20.61
CA ASN A 224 -24.72 -30.12 21.00
C ASN A 224 -25.06 -29.72 22.44
N SER A 225 -24.08 -29.77 23.36
CA SER A 225 -24.23 -29.34 24.76
C SER A 225 -24.42 -27.82 24.91
N GLU A 226 -23.74 -27.01 24.10
CA GLU A 226 -23.63 -25.56 24.34
C GLU A 226 -24.27 -24.66 23.26
N LYS A 227 -24.76 -25.20 22.12
CA LYS A 227 -25.39 -24.38 21.07
C LYS A 227 -26.63 -23.63 21.53
N SER A 228 -27.41 -24.22 22.45
CA SER A 228 -28.59 -23.57 23.02
C SER A 228 -28.24 -22.32 23.84
N LYS A 229 -27.02 -22.27 24.42
CA LYS A 229 -26.49 -21.15 25.21
C LYS A 229 -25.93 -20.01 24.36
N TYR A 230 -25.84 -20.18 23.04
CA TYR A 230 -25.37 -19.13 22.14
C TYR A 230 -26.35 -17.94 22.17
N ASN A 231 -25.89 -16.78 22.63
CA ASN A 231 -26.72 -15.59 22.87
C ASN A 231 -26.21 -14.36 22.10
N TYR A 232 -26.18 -14.49 20.77
CA TYR A 232 -25.90 -13.39 19.84
C TYR A 232 -26.98 -13.34 18.75
N SER A 233 -27.13 -12.19 18.10
CA SER A 233 -28.17 -11.95 17.08
C SER A 233 -28.10 -12.91 15.90
N ASN A 234 -26.93 -13.46 15.58
CA ASN A 234 -26.73 -14.41 14.50
C ASN A 234 -26.90 -15.88 14.92
N LYS A 235 -27.61 -16.17 16.03
CA LYS A 235 -27.76 -17.53 16.59
C LYS A 235 -28.16 -18.57 15.55
N ALA A 236 -29.22 -18.32 14.78
CA ALA A 236 -29.70 -19.28 13.77
C ALA A 236 -28.60 -19.72 12.80
N TYR A 237 -27.80 -18.76 12.31
CA TYR A 237 -26.66 -19.02 11.45
C TYR A 237 -25.53 -19.74 12.20
N ALA A 238 -25.12 -19.21 13.35
CA ALA A 238 -24.01 -19.75 14.14
C ALA A 238 -24.27 -21.19 14.60
N THR A 239 -25.52 -21.57 14.83
CA THR A 239 -25.88 -22.90 15.34
C THR A 239 -26.34 -23.87 14.25
N GLN A 240 -26.33 -23.49 12.96
CA GLN A 240 -26.82 -24.36 11.87
C GLN A 240 -25.95 -25.59 11.65
N SER A 241 -24.65 -25.52 12.00
CA SER A 241 -23.72 -26.64 11.93
C SER A 241 -22.61 -26.50 12.97
N SER A 242 -21.91 -27.59 13.28
CA SER A 242 -20.73 -27.53 14.15
C SER A 242 -19.63 -26.65 13.55
N SER A 243 -19.48 -26.61 12.22
CA SER A 243 -18.49 -25.77 11.53
C SER A 243 -18.76 -24.28 11.66
N GLU A 244 -20.00 -23.84 11.47
CA GLU A 244 -20.37 -22.43 11.69
C GLU A 244 -20.23 -22.04 13.16
N TYR A 245 -20.62 -22.96 14.04
CA TYR A 245 -20.51 -22.76 15.48
C TYR A 245 -19.05 -22.62 15.91
N PHE A 246 -18.15 -23.43 15.37
CA PHE A 246 -16.71 -23.31 15.60
C PHE A 246 -16.19 -21.94 15.16
N ALA A 247 -16.51 -21.52 13.93
CA ALA A 247 -16.01 -20.29 13.35
C ALA A 247 -16.51 -19.03 14.10
N GLU A 248 -17.80 -18.98 14.45
CA GLU A 248 -18.34 -17.90 15.29
C GLU A 248 -17.77 -17.95 16.71
N SER A 249 -17.57 -19.14 17.27
CA SER A 249 -16.96 -19.28 18.60
C SER A 249 -15.50 -18.84 18.60
N TYR A 250 -14.73 -19.08 17.53
CA TYR A 250 -13.38 -18.54 17.40
C TYR A 250 -13.39 -17.01 17.35
N LYS A 251 -14.31 -16.43 16.57
CA LYS A 251 -14.51 -14.98 16.55
C LYS A 251 -14.85 -14.44 17.94
N ASN A 252 -15.74 -15.09 18.69
CA ASN A 252 -16.04 -14.69 20.06
C ASN A 252 -14.86 -14.90 21.00
N TYR A 253 -14.06 -15.96 20.82
CA TYR A 253 -12.86 -16.21 21.62
C TYR A 253 -11.86 -15.05 21.48
N VAL A 254 -11.66 -14.56 20.26
CA VAL A 254 -10.73 -13.47 19.97
C VAL A 254 -11.28 -12.09 20.35
N LEU A 255 -12.57 -11.84 20.15
CA LEU A 255 -13.17 -10.51 20.34
C LEU A 255 -13.78 -10.32 21.74
N GLU A 256 -14.28 -11.38 22.35
CA GLU A 256 -15.10 -11.38 23.57
C GLU A 256 -14.83 -12.63 24.45
N GLY A 257 -13.56 -13.05 24.57
CA GLY A 257 -13.19 -14.33 25.19
C GLY A 257 -13.75 -14.55 26.61
N SER A 258 -13.84 -13.51 27.43
CA SER A 258 -14.43 -13.60 28.78
C SER A 258 -15.92 -13.96 28.75
N LYS A 259 -16.68 -13.40 27.80
CA LYS A 259 -18.11 -13.71 27.63
C LYS A 259 -18.29 -15.14 27.13
N LEU A 260 -17.49 -15.56 26.14
CA LEU A 260 -17.48 -16.95 25.67
C LEU A 260 -17.19 -17.92 26.82
N LYS A 261 -16.17 -17.64 27.65
CA LYS A 261 -15.81 -18.47 28.81
C LYS A 261 -16.95 -18.62 29.82
N LYS A 262 -17.71 -17.56 30.06
CA LYS A 262 -18.85 -17.57 30.99
C LYS A 262 -20.05 -18.33 30.43
N GLU A 263 -20.42 -18.09 29.18
CA GLU A 263 -21.65 -18.64 28.59
C GLU A 263 -21.47 -20.08 28.06
N ARG A 264 -20.28 -20.38 27.52
CA ARG A 264 -19.95 -21.62 26.79
C ARG A 264 -18.54 -22.11 27.15
N PRO A 265 -18.32 -22.50 28.42
CA PRO A 265 -16.99 -22.85 28.94
C PRO A 265 -16.34 -24.05 28.24
N GLN A 266 -17.11 -25.06 27.79
CA GLN A 266 -16.53 -26.22 27.08
C GLN A 266 -16.00 -25.79 25.72
N THR A 267 -16.75 -24.94 25.00
CA THR A 267 -16.34 -24.34 23.73
C THR A 267 -15.10 -23.47 23.90
N TYR A 268 -15.03 -22.65 24.95
CA TYR A 268 -13.84 -21.85 25.27
C TYR A 268 -12.60 -22.73 25.50
N SER A 269 -12.75 -23.77 26.32
CA SER A 269 -11.67 -24.72 26.63
C SER A 269 -11.19 -25.45 25.38
N TYR A 270 -12.11 -25.93 24.55
CA TYR A 270 -11.79 -26.59 23.29
C TYR A 270 -11.07 -25.65 22.32
N MET A 271 -11.47 -24.38 22.24
CA MET A 271 -10.78 -23.40 21.41
C MET A 271 -9.33 -23.20 21.87
N SER A 272 -9.10 -23.05 23.18
CA SER A 272 -7.75 -22.98 23.75
C SER A 272 -6.92 -24.22 23.42
N LYS A 273 -7.52 -25.42 23.53
CA LYS A 273 -6.90 -26.70 23.20
C LYS A 273 -6.48 -26.79 21.72
N VAL A 274 -7.36 -26.39 20.79
CA VAL A 274 -7.04 -26.37 19.34
C VAL A 274 -5.91 -25.39 19.06
N LEU A 275 -5.97 -24.19 19.64
CA LEU A 275 -4.94 -23.15 19.47
C LEU A 275 -3.59 -23.56 20.05
N GLY A 276 -3.56 -24.37 21.11
CA GLY A 276 -2.32 -24.92 21.67
C GLY A 276 -1.60 -25.91 20.75
N ARG A 277 -2.32 -26.53 19.80
CA ARG A 277 -1.77 -27.54 18.88
C ARG A 277 -1.16 -26.95 17.61
N ILE A 278 -1.50 -25.71 17.25
CA ILE A 278 -1.15 -25.07 15.96
C ILE A 278 -0.32 -23.82 16.14
#